data_AF-A0A2U9CFD4-F1
#
_entry.id   AF-A0A2U9CFD4-F1
#
_cell.length_a   1.000
_cell.length_b   1.000
_cell.length_c   1.000
_cell.angle_alpha   90.00
_cell.angle_beta   90.00
_cell.angle_gamma   90.00
#
_symmetry.space_group_name_H-M   'P 1'
#
loop_
_entity.id
_entity.type
_entity.pdbx_description
1 polymer ?
#
loop_
_entity_poly.entity_id
_entity_poly.type
_entity_poly.pdbx_seq_one_letter_code
_entity_poly.pdbx_strand_id
1 'polypeptide(L)'
;MCDYSEWTPSYSVIPVLYMLIFILGLSGNGVVIFTVWRAQGKRRAADVYIGNLALADLTFVVTLPLWAVYTAMGYHWPFGPALCKVSSYVVLLNMYASVFCLTCMSFDRYLAIVHSLSSTQLRSRGHTRGCLVAIWLLSGLLAAPTLLFRTTKYDLASNRTSCAMDFGLVMSSKEQENLWIAGLSISSSALGFLLPFMAMMVCYGFIGCTVTRHFNTLRKEDQRKRRLLKIITTLVVVFGACWMPFHVVKSADALSYLDLFPATCAFLRFLLLAHPYATCLAYINSCLNPFLYAFFDLRFRSQCLCLLNLKKSLHASPAGSLSSQKTEAQSLATKV
;
A
#
# COMPACT_ATOMS: atom_id res chain seq x y z
N MET A 1 -36.81 -15.44 3.51
CA MET A 1 -35.50 -15.59 4.18
C MET A 1 -34.55 -16.27 3.20
N CYS A 2 -33.34 -15.74 3.00
CA CYS A 2 -32.34 -16.40 2.16
C CYS A 2 -31.68 -17.53 2.97
N ASP A 3 -31.53 -18.71 2.38
CA ASP A 3 -30.79 -19.81 2.99
C ASP A 3 -29.29 -19.64 2.71
N TYR A 4 -28.53 -19.45 3.79
CA TYR A 4 -27.08 -19.24 3.74
C TYR A 4 -26.27 -20.52 4.03
N SER A 5 -26.92 -21.64 4.34
CA SER A 5 -26.28 -22.84 4.93
C SER A 5 -25.28 -23.55 4.02
N GLU A 6 -25.41 -23.44 2.69
CA GLU A 6 -24.51 -24.05 1.71
C GLU A 6 -23.37 -23.13 1.22
N TRP A 7 -23.35 -21.86 1.63
CA TRP A 7 -22.47 -20.85 1.03
C TRP A 7 -21.26 -20.55 1.91
N THR A 8 -20.21 -21.34 1.73
CA THR A 8 -18.96 -21.14 2.49
C THR A 8 -17.84 -20.65 1.58
N PRO A 9 -17.17 -19.53 1.92
CA PRO A 9 -15.93 -19.14 1.24
C PRO A 9 -14.85 -20.20 1.52
N SER A 10 -13.85 -20.29 0.64
CA SER A 10 -12.82 -21.33 0.73
C SER A 10 -11.99 -21.21 2.01
N TYR A 11 -12.32 -22.02 3.02
CA TYR A 11 -11.62 -22.07 4.32
C TYR A 11 -10.18 -22.59 4.24
N SER A 12 -9.75 -23.12 3.09
CA SER A 12 -8.37 -23.57 2.87
C SER A 12 -7.56 -22.60 2.00
N VAL A 13 -8.15 -22.06 0.93
CA VAL A 13 -7.44 -21.20 -0.03
C VAL A 13 -7.09 -19.84 0.57
N ILE A 14 -8.04 -19.21 1.27
CA ILE A 14 -7.84 -17.86 1.83
C ILE A 14 -6.73 -17.85 2.90
N PRO A 15 -6.72 -18.77 3.89
CA PRO A 15 -5.62 -18.83 4.85
C PRO A 15 -4.24 -19.06 4.22
N VAL A 16 -4.16 -19.94 3.21
CA VAL A 16 -2.91 -20.17 2.48
C VAL A 16 -2.43 -18.88 1.81
N LEU A 17 -3.32 -18.14 1.15
CA LEU A 17 -2.97 -16.84 0.56
C LEU A 17 -2.52 -15.83 1.62
N TYR A 18 -3.20 -15.73 2.76
CA TYR A 18 -2.78 -14.85 3.87
C TYR A 18 -1.39 -15.21 4.39
N MET A 19 -1.06 -16.49 4.52
CA MET A 19 0.28 -16.93 4.94
C MET A 19 1.35 -16.63 3.89
N LEU A 20 1.03 -16.78 2.60
CA LEU A 20 1.94 -16.37 1.52
C LEU A 20 2.19 -14.85 1.54
N ILE A 21 1.14 -14.04 1.68
CA ILE A 21 1.25 -12.58 1.81
C ILE A 21 2.07 -12.21 3.05
N PHE A 22 1.89 -12.92 4.17
CA PHE A 22 2.70 -12.74 5.37
C PHE A 22 4.19 -12.97 5.11
N ILE A 23 4.57 -14.12 4.54
CA ILE A 23 5.98 -14.45 4.29
C ILE A 23 6.63 -13.46 3.31
N LEU A 24 5.95 -13.18 2.19
CA LEU A 24 6.45 -12.27 1.16
C LEU A 24 6.50 -10.82 1.68
N GLY A 25 5.47 -10.38 2.40
CA GLY A 25 5.39 -9.06 2.98
C GLY A 25 6.41 -8.82 4.09
N LEU A 26 6.61 -9.80 4.98
CA LEU A 26 7.57 -9.71 6.09
C LEU A 26 9.00 -9.57 5.54
N SER A 27 9.37 -10.47 4.62
CA SER A 27 10.69 -10.48 4.00
C SER A 27 10.92 -9.24 3.13
N GLY A 28 9.99 -8.94 2.21
CA GLY A 28 10.12 -7.83 1.26
C GLY A 28 10.13 -6.46 1.93
N ASN A 29 9.14 -6.16 2.79
CA ASN A 29 9.07 -4.86 3.45
C ASN A 29 10.20 -4.68 4.48
N GLY A 30 10.65 -5.77 5.12
CA GLY A 30 11.86 -5.77 5.95
C GLY A 30 13.11 -5.32 5.17
N VAL A 31 13.32 -5.85 3.96
CA VAL A 31 14.41 -5.42 3.07
C VAL A 31 14.27 -3.96 2.65
N VAL A 32 13.05 -3.50 2.34
CA VAL A 32 12.79 -2.09 2.01
C VAL A 32 13.17 -1.17 3.16
N ILE A 33 12.69 -1.44 4.37
CA ILE A 33 13.03 -0.65 5.56
C ILE A 33 14.54 -0.63 5.78
N PHE A 34 15.19 -1.78 5.67
CA PHE A 34 16.63 -1.89 5.88
C PHE A 34 17.46 -1.12 4.84
N THR A 35 17.09 -1.17 3.55
CA THR A 35 17.77 -0.41 2.49
C THR A 35 17.60 1.10 2.66
N VAL A 36 16.39 1.56 2.99
CA VAL A 36 16.12 2.97 3.32
C VAL A 36 16.90 3.39 4.57
N TRP A 37 16.93 2.53 5.59
CA TRP A 37 17.69 2.76 6.81
C TRP A 37 19.17 2.91 6.52
N ARG A 38 19.81 1.99 5.77
CA ARG A 38 21.24 2.02 5.44
C ARG A 38 21.64 3.24 4.60
N ALA A 39 20.72 3.80 3.81
CA ALA A 39 20.97 4.97 2.95
C ALA A 39 20.95 6.32 3.69
N GLN A 40 21.26 6.35 5.00
CA GLN A 40 21.26 7.58 5.81
C GLN A 40 22.08 8.70 5.15
N GLY A 41 21.59 9.94 5.23
CA GLY A 41 22.22 11.12 4.62
C GLY A 41 21.98 11.31 3.12
N LYS A 42 21.67 10.26 2.34
CA LYS A 42 21.43 10.33 0.88
C LYS A 42 19.96 10.11 0.47
N ARG A 43 19.03 10.08 1.43
CA ARG A 43 17.60 9.82 1.21
C ARG A 43 16.92 10.97 0.44
N ARG A 44 16.12 10.61 -0.57
CA ARG A 44 15.15 11.48 -1.25
C ARG A 44 13.87 11.55 -0.43
N ALA A 45 13.04 12.58 -0.65
CA ALA A 45 11.70 12.65 -0.07
C ALA A 45 10.86 11.38 -0.38
N ALA A 46 10.93 10.88 -1.63
CA ALA A 46 10.29 9.62 -2.02
C ALA A 46 10.78 8.40 -1.22
N ASP A 47 12.07 8.33 -0.87
CA ASP A 47 12.63 7.20 -0.10
C ASP A 47 12.09 7.20 1.34
N VAL A 48 11.74 8.38 1.88
CA VAL A 48 11.14 8.55 3.20
C VAL A 48 9.68 8.07 3.20
N TYR A 49 8.91 8.40 2.16
CA TYR A 49 7.56 7.83 1.99
C TYR A 49 7.58 6.32 1.79
N ILE A 50 8.48 5.80 0.94
CA ILE A 50 8.64 4.36 0.71
C ILE A 50 8.95 3.62 2.02
N GLY A 51 9.83 4.17 2.86
CA GLY A 51 10.13 3.58 4.17
C GLY A 51 8.92 3.56 5.13
N ASN A 52 8.08 4.60 5.12
CA ASN A 52 6.86 4.64 5.95
C ASN A 52 5.77 3.70 5.41
N LEU A 53 5.63 3.61 4.10
CA LEU A 53 4.74 2.65 3.45
C LEU A 53 5.14 1.21 3.80
N ALA A 54 6.43 0.89 3.70
CA ALA A 54 6.94 -0.42 4.10
C ALA A 54 6.75 -0.69 5.60
N LEU A 55 6.82 0.33 6.46
CA LEU A 55 6.53 0.19 7.88
C LEU A 55 5.05 -0.13 8.13
N ALA A 56 4.13 0.56 7.46
CA ALA A 56 2.69 0.29 7.54
C ALA A 56 2.34 -1.10 7.00
N ASP A 57 2.92 -1.49 5.86
CA ASP A 57 2.73 -2.81 5.28
C ASP A 57 3.28 -3.90 6.22
N LEU A 58 4.46 -3.69 6.83
CA LEU A 58 5.08 -4.64 7.76
C LEU A 58 4.23 -4.86 9.01
N THR A 59 3.72 -3.79 9.63
CA THR A 59 2.87 -3.91 10.83
C THR A 59 1.57 -4.61 10.51
N PHE A 60 1.00 -4.37 9.33
CA PHE A 60 -0.20 -5.07 8.86
C PHE A 60 0.04 -6.55 8.59
N VAL A 61 1.06 -6.93 7.83
CA VAL A 61 1.25 -8.33 7.44
C VAL A 61 1.50 -9.24 8.65
N VAL A 62 2.11 -8.72 9.72
CA VAL A 62 2.29 -9.45 10.99
C VAL A 62 0.95 -9.86 11.62
N THR A 63 -0.16 -9.17 11.31
CA THR A 63 -1.50 -9.56 11.78
C THR A 63 -2.16 -10.66 10.95
N LEU A 64 -1.69 -10.92 9.73
CA LEU A 64 -2.31 -11.89 8.80
C LEU A 64 -2.41 -13.32 9.31
N PRO A 65 -1.45 -13.87 10.08
CA PRO A 65 -1.61 -15.20 10.67
C PRO A 65 -2.87 -15.32 11.56
N LEU A 66 -3.24 -14.24 12.27
CA LEU A 66 -4.48 -14.22 13.08
C LEU A 66 -5.71 -14.34 12.19
N TRP A 67 -5.73 -13.59 11.07
CA TRP A 67 -6.82 -13.65 10.09
C TRP A 67 -6.86 -14.98 9.34
N ALA A 68 -5.72 -15.61 9.11
CA ALA A 68 -5.62 -16.92 8.49
C ALA A 68 -6.25 -18.00 9.39
N VAL A 69 -5.92 -18.02 10.68
CA VAL A 69 -6.55 -18.91 11.65
C VAL A 69 -8.04 -18.63 11.77
N TYR A 70 -8.43 -17.36 11.87
CA TYR A 70 -9.84 -16.95 11.92
C TYR A 70 -10.64 -17.50 10.75
N THR A 71 -10.14 -17.37 9.53
CA THR A 71 -10.81 -17.91 8.34
C THR A 71 -10.76 -19.44 8.29
N ALA A 72 -9.63 -20.07 8.64
CA ALA A 72 -9.49 -21.53 8.66
C ALA A 72 -10.44 -22.22 9.65
N MET A 73 -10.72 -21.57 10.79
CA MET A 73 -11.67 -22.07 11.80
C MET A 73 -13.12 -21.69 11.50
N GLY A 74 -13.45 -21.33 10.26
CA GLY A 74 -14.81 -20.97 9.86
C GLY A 74 -15.31 -19.70 10.55
N TYR A 75 -14.47 -18.66 10.62
CA TYR A 75 -14.75 -17.39 11.28
C TYR A 75 -14.92 -17.49 12.81
N HIS A 76 -14.25 -18.46 13.45
CA HIS A 76 -14.08 -18.50 14.89
C HIS A 76 -12.78 -17.77 15.29
N TRP A 77 -12.88 -16.82 16.24
CA TRP A 77 -11.80 -15.97 16.73
C TRP A 77 -11.34 -16.42 18.14
N PRO A 78 -10.24 -17.18 18.26
CA PRO A 78 -9.78 -17.72 19.54
C PRO A 78 -8.86 -16.76 20.33
N PHE A 79 -8.48 -15.62 19.76
CA PHE A 79 -7.40 -14.77 20.30
C PHE A 79 -7.88 -13.71 21.32
N GLY A 80 -9.15 -13.73 21.68
CA GLY A 80 -9.75 -12.78 22.61
C GLY A 80 -9.99 -11.36 22.04
N PRO A 81 -10.66 -10.49 22.82
CA PRO A 81 -11.14 -9.19 22.35
C PRO A 81 -10.01 -8.19 22.06
N ALA A 82 -8.92 -8.22 22.81
CA ALA A 82 -7.80 -7.28 22.62
C ALA A 82 -7.16 -7.45 21.24
N LEU A 83 -6.83 -8.69 20.85
CA LEU A 83 -6.25 -8.95 19.53
C LEU A 83 -7.27 -8.71 18.41
N CYS A 84 -8.57 -8.98 18.62
CA CYS A 84 -9.62 -8.63 17.66
C CYS A 84 -9.64 -7.12 17.35
N LYS A 85 -9.57 -6.28 18.39
CA LYS A 85 -9.51 -4.82 18.27
C LYS A 85 -8.24 -4.34 17.59
N VAL A 86 -7.08 -4.76 18.09
CA VAL A 86 -5.78 -4.30 17.60
C VAL A 86 -5.52 -4.75 16.16
N SER A 87 -5.77 -6.02 15.82
CA SER A 87 -5.56 -6.52 14.47
C SER A 87 -6.45 -5.79 13.45
N SER A 88 -7.73 -5.60 13.77
CA SER A 88 -8.68 -4.89 12.91
C SER A 88 -8.31 -3.42 12.74
N TYR A 89 -7.86 -2.77 13.82
CA TYR A 89 -7.38 -1.39 13.77
C TYR A 89 -6.16 -1.26 12.86
N VAL A 90 -5.18 -2.15 12.99
CA VAL A 90 -3.95 -2.13 12.18
C VAL A 90 -4.26 -2.32 10.70
N VAL A 91 -5.25 -3.16 10.34
CA VAL A 91 -5.70 -3.32 8.94
C VAL A 91 -6.17 -1.98 8.35
N LEU A 92 -7.04 -1.25 9.05
CA LEU A 92 -7.52 0.06 8.57
C LEU A 92 -6.44 1.14 8.61
N LEU A 93 -5.60 1.14 9.65
CA LEU A 93 -4.48 2.05 9.76
C LEU A 93 -3.56 1.90 8.56
N ASN A 94 -3.22 0.67 8.17
CA ASN A 94 -2.41 0.39 7.00
C ASN A 94 -3.07 0.87 5.70
N MET A 95 -4.37 0.60 5.51
CA MET A 95 -5.11 1.08 4.34
C MET A 95 -4.99 2.61 4.18
N TYR A 96 -5.31 3.38 5.24
CA TYR A 96 -5.25 4.84 5.21
C TYR A 96 -3.81 5.35 5.06
N ALA A 97 -2.86 4.82 5.83
CA ALA A 97 -1.47 5.24 5.76
C ALA A 97 -0.88 4.99 4.36
N SER A 98 -1.20 3.84 3.76
CA SER A 98 -0.76 3.45 2.43
C SER A 98 -1.30 4.38 1.35
N VAL A 99 -2.61 4.61 1.33
CA VAL A 99 -3.23 5.44 0.30
C VAL A 99 -2.80 6.91 0.42
N PHE A 100 -2.66 7.43 1.64
CA PHE A 100 -2.20 8.80 1.84
C PHE A 100 -0.72 8.97 1.49
N CYS A 101 0.13 7.97 1.77
CA CYS A 101 1.52 7.96 1.30
C CYS A 101 1.59 8.00 -0.23
N LEU A 102 0.83 7.16 -0.93
CA LEU A 102 0.77 7.15 -2.40
C LEU A 102 0.25 8.47 -2.97
N THR A 103 -0.76 9.07 -2.33
CA THR A 103 -1.30 10.37 -2.72
C THR A 103 -0.27 11.48 -2.58
N CYS A 104 0.43 11.55 -1.44
CA CYS A 104 1.51 12.52 -1.24
C CYS A 104 2.68 12.30 -2.20
N MET A 105 3.03 11.04 -2.50
CA MET A 105 4.05 10.72 -3.51
C MET A 105 3.62 11.20 -4.91
N SER A 106 2.36 10.98 -5.29
CA SER A 106 1.80 11.43 -6.57
C SER A 106 1.80 12.96 -6.67
N PHE A 107 1.43 13.65 -5.60
CA PHE A 107 1.45 15.11 -5.52
C PHE A 107 2.88 15.68 -5.56
N ASP A 108 3.84 15.07 -4.85
CA ASP A 108 5.27 15.43 -4.94
C ASP A 108 5.80 15.29 -6.37
N ARG A 109 5.34 14.29 -7.13
CA ARG A 109 5.69 14.14 -8.56
C ARG A 109 5.05 15.20 -9.43
N TYR A 110 3.77 15.51 -9.19
CA TYR A 110 3.07 16.60 -9.87
C TYR A 110 3.82 17.93 -9.68
N LEU A 111 4.14 18.31 -8.45
CA LEU A 111 4.90 19.53 -8.16
C LEU A 111 6.30 19.53 -8.80
N ALA A 112 6.97 18.39 -8.86
CA ALA A 112 8.31 18.28 -9.43
C ALA A 112 8.36 18.39 -10.96
N ILE A 113 7.26 18.08 -11.65
CA ILE A 113 7.18 18.05 -13.12
C ILE A 113 6.45 19.28 -13.65
N VAL A 114 5.34 19.67 -13.03
CA VAL A 114 4.47 20.76 -13.51
C VAL A 114 4.91 22.13 -12.97
N HIS A 115 5.38 22.20 -11.71
CA HIS A 115 5.63 23.47 -11.01
C HIS A 115 7.10 23.65 -10.56
N SER A 116 8.06 23.33 -11.44
CA SER A 116 9.47 23.10 -11.08
C SER A 116 10.17 24.19 -10.23
N LEU A 117 9.74 25.46 -10.31
CA LEU A 117 10.33 26.60 -9.58
C LEU A 117 9.79 26.80 -8.15
N SER A 118 8.51 26.51 -7.89
CA SER A 118 7.89 26.53 -6.54
C SER A 118 8.20 25.25 -5.72
N SER A 119 8.67 24.23 -6.42
CA SER A 119 8.91 22.87 -5.93
C SER A 119 9.98 22.76 -4.82
N THR A 120 11.00 23.63 -4.82
CA THR A 120 12.20 23.46 -3.97
C THR A 120 11.93 23.69 -2.49
N GLN A 121 11.08 24.67 -2.14
CA GLN A 121 10.66 24.91 -0.76
C GLN A 121 9.63 23.88 -0.28
N LEU A 122 8.59 23.58 -1.08
CA LEU A 122 7.55 22.59 -0.71
C LEU A 122 8.09 21.17 -0.58
N ARG A 123 9.21 20.83 -1.23
CA ARG A 123 9.85 19.51 -1.14
C ARG A 123 11.01 19.46 -0.14
N SER A 124 11.06 20.43 0.77
CA SER A 124 12.02 20.41 1.88
C SER A 124 11.79 19.20 2.81
N ARG A 125 12.83 18.83 3.55
CA ARG A 125 12.75 17.75 4.55
C ARG A 125 11.72 18.05 5.65
N GLY A 126 11.56 19.32 6.01
CA GLY A 126 10.57 19.77 7.01
C GLY A 126 9.14 19.50 6.55
N HIS A 127 8.80 19.90 5.32
CA HIS A 127 7.48 19.64 4.74
C HIS A 127 7.19 18.14 4.63
N THR A 128 8.15 17.35 4.14
CA THR A 128 7.99 15.89 4.04
C THR A 128 7.71 15.27 5.42
N ARG A 129 8.41 15.72 6.47
CA ARG A 129 8.17 15.25 7.85
C ARG A 129 6.79 15.67 8.34
N GLY A 130 6.37 16.91 8.08
CA GLY A 130 5.04 17.41 8.41
C GLY A 130 3.92 16.59 7.75
N CYS A 131 4.05 16.30 6.46
CA CYS A 131 3.11 15.45 5.73
C CYS A 131 3.03 14.04 6.34
N LEU A 132 4.15 13.42 6.71
CA LEU A 132 4.13 12.11 7.34
C LEU A 132 3.45 12.12 8.71
N VAL A 133 3.70 13.13 9.55
CA VAL A 133 3.00 13.28 10.83
C VAL A 133 1.49 13.39 10.59
N ALA A 134 1.08 14.22 9.63
CA ALA A 134 -0.32 14.35 9.26
C ALA A 134 -0.92 13.03 8.74
N ILE A 135 -0.20 12.28 7.91
CA ILE A 135 -0.61 10.96 7.41
C ILE A 135 -0.88 10.01 8.58
N TRP A 136 0.05 9.88 9.52
CA TRP A 136 -0.09 8.95 10.64
C TRP A 136 -1.22 9.35 11.58
N LEU A 137 -1.34 10.64 11.91
CA LEU A 137 -2.42 11.15 12.76
C LEU A 137 -3.79 10.96 12.10
N LEU A 138 -3.93 11.33 10.82
CA LEU A 138 -5.18 11.19 10.09
C LEU A 138 -5.56 9.71 9.91
N SER A 139 -4.60 8.85 9.57
CA SER A 139 -4.83 7.41 9.44
C SER A 139 -5.26 6.79 10.77
N GLY A 140 -4.61 7.18 11.87
CA GLY A 140 -4.95 6.73 13.21
C GLY A 140 -6.33 7.17 13.65
N LEU A 141 -6.69 8.43 13.37
CA LEU A 141 -8.01 8.99 13.66
C LEU A 141 -9.11 8.29 12.86
N LEU A 142 -8.91 8.11 11.54
CA LEU A 142 -9.90 7.47 10.67
C LEU A 142 -10.05 5.96 10.96
N ALA A 143 -9.03 5.30 11.49
CA ALA A 143 -9.09 3.91 11.92
C ALA A 143 -9.70 3.74 13.33
N ALA A 144 -9.75 4.80 14.14
CA ALA A 144 -10.19 4.76 15.54
C ALA A 144 -11.58 4.13 15.77
N PRO A 145 -12.61 4.36 14.93
CA PRO A 145 -13.91 3.69 15.10
C PRO A 145 -13.80 2.17 15.14
N THR A 146 -12.87 1.57 14.39
CA THR A 146 -12.65 0.12 14.42
C THR A 146 -12.07 -0.33 15.76
N LEU A 147 -11.18 0.45 16.37
CA LEU A 147 -10.63 0.12 17.69
C LEU A 147 -11.69 0.21 18.80
N LEU A 148 -12.62 1.17 18.68
CA LEU A 148 -13.69 1.39 19.64
C LEU A 148 -14.79 0.32 19.53
N PHE A 149 -15.26 0.05 18.32
CA PHE A 149 -16.45 -0.76 18.08
C PHE A 149 -16.17 -2.24 17.76
N ARG A 150 -14.95 -2.66 17.39
CA ARG A 150 -14.67 -4.10 17.23
C ARG A 150 -14.73 -4.81 18.58
N THR A 151 -15.38 -5.96 18.64
CA THR A 151 -15.33 -6.84 19.81
C THR A 151 -15.53 -8.29 19.38
N THR A 152 -15.36 -9.21 20.33
CA THR A 152 -15.74 -10.61 20.17
C THR A 152 -17.21 -10.79 20.51
N LYS A 153 -18.01 -11.27 19.56
CA LYS A 153 -19.41 -11.65 19.77
C LYS A 153 -19.53 -13.17 19.75
N TYR A 154 -20.09 -13.74 20.81
CA TYR A 154 -20.38 -15.17 20.88
C TYR A 154 -21.78 -15.43 20.33
N ASP A 155 -21.86 -16.33 19.36
CA ASP A 155 -23.12 -16.81 18.78
C ASP A 155 -23.44 -18.19 19.35
N LEU A 156 -24.55 -18.29 20.09
CA LEU A 156 -25.04 -19.54 20.67
C LEU A 156 -25.47 -20.55 19.60
N ALA A 157 -25.99 -20.09 18.46
CA ALA A 157 -26.53 -20.98 17.43
C ALA A 157 -25.42 -21.75 16.70
N SER A 158 -24.31 -21.08 16.39
CA SER A 158 -23.15 -21.69 15.74
C SER A 158 -22.07 -22.18 16.71
N ASN A 159 -22.20 -21.88 18.01
CA ASN A 159 -21.18 -22.13 19.05
C ASN A 159 -19.81 -21.54 18.64
N ARG A 160 -19.81 -20.30 18.15
CA ARG A 160 -18.61 -19.61 17.65
C ARG A 160 -18.50 -18.20 18.19
N THR A 161 -17.26 -17.79 18.45
CA THR A 161 -16.92 -16.42 18.79
C THR A 161 -16.41 -15.73 17.55
N SER A 162 -17.10 -14.71 17.05
CA SER A 162 -16.69 -13.96 15.86
C SER A 162 -16.08 -12.62 16.27
N CYS A 163 -15.06 -12.16 15.55
CA CYS A 163 -14.58 -10.79 15.68
C CYS A 163 -15.45 -9.91 14.77
N ALA A 164 -16.29 -9.06 15.34
CA ALA A 164 -17.31 -8.29 14.63
C ALA A 164 -17.42 -6.85 15.14
N MET A 165 -18.06 -5.98 14.37
CA MET A 165 -18.42 -4.64 14.83
C MET A 165 -19.60 -4.75 15.82
N ASP A 166 -19.55 -3.98 16.89
CA ASP A 166 -20.62 -3.87 17.88
C ASP A 166 -20.98 -2.42 18.15
N PHE A 167 -22.20 -2.05 17.76
CA PHE A 167 -22.75 -0.72 17.98
C PHE A 167 -23.74 -0.69 19.16
N GLY A 168 -23.93 -1.81 19.87
CA GLY A 168 -24.89 -1.92 20.98
C GLY A 168 -24.60 -1.00 22.17
N LEU A 169 -23.38 -0.47 22.29
CA LEU A 169 -23.01 0.53 23.30
C LEU A 169 -23.50 1.95 22.99
N VAL A 170 -23.89 2.22 21.74
CA VAL A 170 -24.26 3.58 21.31
C VAL A 170 -25.66 3.62 20.70
N MET A 171 -26.19 2.49 20.21
CA MET A 171 -27.43 2.45 19.42
C MET A 171 -28.52 1.60 20.09
N SER A 172 -29.75 2.11 20.02
CA SER A 172 -30.93 1.49 20.63
C SER A 172 -31.86 0.79 19.63
N SER A 173 -31.68 1.02 18.32
CA SER A 173 -32.47 0.37 17.27
C SER A 173 -31.61 -0.26 16.16
N LYS A 174 -32.15 -1.31 15.54
CA LYS A 174 -31.50 -2.04 14.43
C LYS A 174 -31.34 -1.17 13.17
N GLU A 175 -32.27 -0.27 12.92
CA GLU A 175 -32.20 0.69 11.80
C GLU A 175 -31.02 1.66 11.97
N GLN A 176 -30.80 2.14 13.19
CA GLN A 176 -29.62 2.97 13.50
C GLN A 176 -28.33 2.19 13.31
N GLU A 177 -28.26 0.93 13.75
CA GLU A 177 -27.10 0.06 13.55
C GLU A 177 -26.76 -0.11 12.06
N ASN A 178 -27.75 -0.41 11.23
CA ASN A 178 -27.57 -0.53 9.77
C ASN A 178 -27.05 0.78 9.15
N LEU A 179 -27.61 1.93 9.56
CA LEU A 179 -27.16 3.24 9.08
C LEU A 179 -25.70 3.53 9.44
N TRP A 180 -25.27 3.17 10.65
CA TRP A 180 -23.87 3.32 11.08
C TRP A 180 -22.93 2.40 10.32
N ILE A 181 -23.30 1.13 10.12
CA ILE A 181 -22.52 0.18 9.32
C ILE A 181 -22.35 0.71 7.90
N ALA A 182 -23.43 1.16 7.27
CA ALA A 182 -23.41 1.72 5.93
C ALA A 182 -22.57 3.01 5.87
N GLY A 183 -22.80 3.95 6.80
CA GLY A 183 -22.09 5.22 6.87
C GLY A 183 -20.59 5.08 7.08
N LEU A 184 -20.16 4.21 8.01
CA LEU A 184 -18.74 3.91 8.23
C LEU A 184 -18.12 3.18 7.03
N SER A 185 -18.89 2.31 6.36
CA SER A 185 -18.41 1.59 5.18
C SER A 185 -18.21 2.52 3.98
N ILE A 186 -19.19 3.38 3.70
CA ILE A 186 -19.15 4.35 2.60
C ILE A 186 -18.08 5.40 2.87
N SER A 187 -18.02 5.98 4.07
CA SER A 187 -17.00 6.97 4.42
C SER A 187 -15.59 6.37 4.34
N SER A 188 -15.40 5.14 4.80
CA SER A 188 -14.15 4.42 4.68
C SER A 188 -13.76 4.16 3.22
N SER A 189 -14.70 3.81 2.34
CA SER A 189 -14.44 3.67 0.90
C SER A 189 -14.16 5.01 0.21
N ALA A 190 -14.84 6.08 0.62
CA ALA A 190 -14.63 7.41 0.07
C ALA A 190 -13.23 7.95 0.44
N LEU A 191 -12.87 7.91 1.71
CA LEU A 191 -11.63 8.45 2.25
C LEU A 191 -10.42 7.52 2.04
N GLY A 192 -10.64 6.21 2.05
CA GLY A 192 -9.61 5.19 1.90
C GLY A 192 -9.29 4.83 0.44
N PHE A 193 -10.14 5.22 -0.51
CA PHE A 193 -9.95 4.85 -1.91
C PHE A 193 -10.41 5.91 -2.91
N LEU A 194 -11.70 6.24 -2.95
CA LEU A 194 -12.27 7.04 -4.04
C LEU A 194 -11.62 8.43 -4.16
N LEU A 195 -11.63 9.22 -3.09
CA LEU A 195 -11.10 10.59 -3.10
C LEU A 195 -9.58 10.60 -3.33
N PRO A 196 -8.77 9.80 -2.61
CA PRO A 196 -7.34 9.70 -2.89
C PRO A 196 -7.04 9.25 -4.33
N PHE A 197 -7.76 8.24 -4.84
CA PHE A 197 -7.55 7.73 -6.20
C PHE A 197 -7.88 8.79 -7.25
N MET A 198 -9.00 9.50 -7.09
CA MET A 198 -9.34 10.63 -7.96
C MET A 198 -8.27 11.73 -7.92
N ALA A 199 -7.77 12.09 -6.73
CA ALA A 199 -6.69 13.06 -6.59
C ALA A 199 -5.40 12.61 -7.31
N MET A 200 -5.03 11.32 -7.20
CA MET A 200 -3.92 10.75 -7.95
C MET A 200 -4.17 10.82 -9.47
N MET A 201 -5.35 10.44 -9.94
CA MET A 201 -5.70 10.50 -11.37
C MET A 201 -5.61 11.93 -11.93
N VAL A 202 -6.09 12.93 -11.19
CA VAL A 202 -5.96 14.35 -11.57
C VAL A 202 -4.49 14.75 -11.64
N CYS A 203 -3.67 14.39 -10.65
CA CYS A 203 -2.23 14.66 -10.67
C CYS A 203 -1.56 14.05 -11.90
N TYR A 204 -1.86 12.79 -12.22
CA TYR A 204 -1.30 12.10 -13.39
C TYR A 204 -1.83 12.61 -14.72
N GLY A 205 -3.07 13.07 -14.78
CA GLY A 205 -3.63 13.76 -15.94
C GLY A 205 -2.85 15.02 -16.28
N PHE A 206 -2.60 15.88 -15.28
CA PHE A 206 -1.76 17.07 -15.47
C PHE A 206 -0.33 16.73 -15.86
N ILE A 207 0.29 15.75 -15.18
CA ILE A 207 1.65 15.30 -15.53
C ILE A 207 1.69 14.80 -16.98
N GLY A 208 0.71 14.02 -17.41
CA GLY A 208 0.60 13.52 -18.79
C GLY A 208 0.54 14.66 -19.80
N CYS A 209 -0.34 15.64 -19.58
CA CYS A 209 -0.48 16.83 -20.43
C CYS A 209 0.81 17.67 -20.49
N THR A 210 1.52 17.84 -19.37
CA THR A 210 2.79 18.58 -19.35
C THR A 210 3.91 17.81 -20.03
N VAL A 211 3.99 16.49 -19.84
CA VAL A 211 5.03 15.65 -20.44
C VAL A 211 4.85 15.59 -21.98
N THR A 212 3.63 15.50 -22.49
CA THR A 212 3.40 15.51 -23.94
C THR A 212 3.68 16.88 -24.56
N ARG A 213 3.44 17.98 -23.85
CA ARG A 213 3.66 19.35 -24.36
C ARG A 213 5.11 19.85 -24.31
N HIS A 214 5.91 19.44 -23.32
CA HIS A 214 7.23 20.07 -23.06
C HIS A 214 8.42 19.13 -23.01
N PHE A 215 8.21 17.81 -22.92
CA PHE A 215 9.30 16.86 -22.63
C PHE A 215 9.89 16.20 -23.89
N ASN A 216 9.87 16.89 -25.04
CA ASN A 216 10.52 16.44 -26.28
C ASN A 216 12.04 16.64 -26.29
N THR A 217 12.63 17.32 -25.29
CA THR A 217 14.07 17.58 -25.21
C THR A 217 14.75 16.71 -24.14
N LEU A 218 15.74 15.93 -24.57
CA LEU A 218 16.43 14.86 -23.83
C LEU A 218 17.52 15.40 -22.87
N ARG A 219 17.19 15.71 -21.60
CA ARG A 219 18.21 15.89 -20.52
C ARG A 219 18.29 14.68 -19.59
N LYS A 220 19.48 14.40 -19.03
CA LYS A 220 19.71 13.30 -18.06
C LYS A 220 18.86 13.42 -16.79
N GLU A 221 18.53 14.64 -16.36
CA GLU A 221 17.63 14.89 -15.22
C GLU A 221 16.20 14.42 -15.49
N ASP A 222 15.75 14.52 -16.74
CA ASP A 222 14.43 14.12 -17.19
C ASP A 222 14.26 12.60 -17.24
N GLN A 223 15.33 11.86 -17.53
CA GLN A 223 15.34 10.39 -17.43
C GLN A 223 15.10 9.91 -15.99
N ARG A 224 15.70 10.59 -14.99
CA ARG A 224 15.48 10.26 -13.57
C ARG A 224 14.06 10.57 -13.13
N LYS A 225 13.50 11.71 -13.56
CA LYS A 225 12.09 12.09 -13.30
C LYS A 225 11.14 11.08 -13.94
N ARG A 226 11.35 10.71 -15.21
CA ARG A 226 10.54 9.69 -15.92
C ARG A 226 10.61 8.32 -15.26
N ARG A 227 11.76 7.88 -14.76
CA ARG A 227 11.84 6.59 -14.04
C ARG A 227 11.04 6.61 -12.74
N LEU A 228 11.20 7.66 -11.93
CA LEU A 228 10.41 7.82 -10.71
C LEU A 228 8.91 7.90 -11.01
N LEU A 229 8.53 8.61 -12.08
CA LEU A 229 7.15 8.67 -12.54
C LEU A 229 6.62 7.28 -12.89
N LYS A 230 7.36 6.49 -13.69
CA LYS A 230 7.00 5.11 -14.03
C LYS A 230 6.77 4.24 -12.79
N ILE A 231 7.69 4.27 -11.82
CA ILE A 231 7.54 3.52 -10.55
C ILE A 231 6.21 3.88 -9.88
N ILE A 232 5.96 5.17 -9.67
CA ILE A 232 4.80 5.61 -8.88
C ILE A 232 3.50 5.40 -9.66
N THR A 233 3.48 5.62 -10.98
CA THR A 233 2.33 5.26 -11.83
C THR A 233 2.01 3.77 -11.72
N THR A 234 3.03 2.90 -11.76
CA THR A 234 2.82 1.46 -11.56
C THR A 234 2.28 1.14 -10.18
N LEU A 235 2.78 1.78 -9.11
CA LEU A 235 2.23 1.63 -7.76
C LEU A 235 0.75 2.03 -7.70
N VAL A 236 0.36 3.14 -8.34
CA VAL A 236 -1.05 3.59 -8.36
C VAL A 236 -1.96 2.66 -9.14
N VAL A 237 -1.49 2.11 -10.27
CA VAL A 237 -2.25 1.12 -11.05
C VAL A 237 -2.44 -0.16 -10.24
N VAL A 238 -1.38 -0.68 -9.60
CA VAL A 238 -1.47 -1.88 -8.76
C VAL A 238 -2.37 -1.63 -7.55
N PHE A 239 -2.24 -0.48 -6.88
CA PHE A 239 -3.12 -0.09 -5.79
C PHE A 239 -4.58 -0.08 -6.24
N GLY A 240 -4.88 0.56 -7.37
CA GLY A 240 -6.22 0.59 -7.96
C GLY A 240 -6.76 -0.81 -8.23
N ALA A 241 -5.99 -1.64 -8.92
CA ALA A 241 -6.38 -3.01 -9.27
C ALA A 241 -6.61 -3.89 -8.03
N CYS A 242 -5.79 -3.73 -6.99
CA CYS A 242 -5.90 -4.52 -5.77
C CYS A 242 -7.07 -4.09 -4.87
N TRP A 243 -7.26 -2.78 -4.69
CA TRP A 243 -8.22 -2.23 -3.74
C TRP A 243 -9.62 -1.98 -4.31
N MET A 244 -9.74 -1.72 -5.61
CA MET A 244 -11.04 -1.43 -6.23
C MET A 244 -12.07 -2.53 -5.99
N PRO A 245 -11.78 -3.84 -6.17
CA PRO A 245 -12.78 -4.88 -5.96
C PRO A 245 -13.30 -4.91 -4.52
N PHE A 246 -12.43 -4.71 -3.53
CA PHE A 246 -12.82 -4.66 -2.12
C PHE A 246 -13.77 -3.50 -1.85
N HIS A 247 -13.43 -2.29 -2.30
CA HIS A 247 -14.27 -1.13 -2.08
C HIS A 247 -15.59 -1.18 -2.84
N VAL A 248 -15.62 -1.77 -4.04
CA VAL A 248 -16.86 -1.97 -4.81
C VAL A 248 -17.79 -2.93 -4.06
N VAL A 249 -17.31 -4.11 -3.67
CA VAL A 249 -18.11 -5.11 -2.94
C VAL A 249 -18.59 -4.55 -1.59
N LYS A 250 -17.69 -3.92 -0.82
CA LYS A 250 -18.02 -3.31 0.48
C LYS A 250 -19.06 -2.18 0.35
N SER A 251 -18.96 -1.34 -0.68
CA SER A 251 -19.91 -0.23 -0.86
C SER A 251 -21.26 -0.73 -1.38
N ALA A 252 -21.27 -1.76 -2.23
CA ALA A 252 -22.52 -2.41 -2.65
C ALA A 252 -23.26 -3.03 -1.45
N ASP A 253 -22.54 -3.74 -0.57
CA ASP A 253 -23.10 -4.29 0.67
C ASP A 253 -23.64 -3.18 1.59
N ALA A 254 -22.88 -2.09 1.76
CA ALA A 254 -23.33 -0.92 2.52
C ALA A 254 -24.60 -0.27 1.96
N LEU A 255 -24.75 -0.21 0.63
CA LEU A 255 -25.94 0.35 -0.02
C LEU A 255 -27.15 -0.59 0.07
N SER A 256 -26.93 -1.90 0.17
CA SER A 256 -28.00 -2.87 0.49
C SER A 256 -28.56 -2.68 1.90
N TYR A 257 -27.75 -2.26 2.89
CA TYR A 257 -28.24 -1.86 4.22
C TYR A 257 -29.12 -0.60 4.23
N LEU A 258 -29.06 0.20 3.16
CA LEU A 258 -29.84 1.44 2.99
C LEU A 258 -31.02 1.26 2.01
N ASP A 259 -31.31 0.03 1.59
CA ASP A 259 -32.33 -0.30 0.59
C ASP A 259 -32.13 0.41 -0.77
N LEU A 260 -30.91 0.86 -1.08
CA LEU A 260 -30.55 1.53 -2.34
C LEU A 260 -30.08 0.55 -3.42
N PHE A 261 -29.71 -0.68 -3.03
CA PHE A 261 -29.27 -1.75 -3.93
C PHE A 261 -30.15 -2.99 -3.76
N PRO A 262 -30.21 -3.89 -4.76
CA PRO A 262 -31.11 -5.04 -4.73
C PRO A 262 -30.87 -5.94 -3.51
N ALA A 263 -31.89 -6.14 -2.67
CA ALA A 263 -31.85 -7.10 -1.55
C ALA A 263 -32.19 -8.54 -1.99
N THR A 264 -31.90 -8.90 -3.25
CA THR A 264 -32.18 -10.25 -3.75
C THR A 264 -31.18 -11.24 -3.16
N CYS A 265 -31.64 -12.46 -2.85
CA CYS A 265 -30.76 -13.50 -2.29
C CYS A 265 -29.55 -13.79 -3.18
N ALA A 266 -29.72 -13.74 -4.50
CA ALA A 266 -28.62 -13.94 -5.45
C ALA A 266 -27.54 -12.85 -5.34
N PHE A 267 -27.94 -11.58 -5.20
CA PHE A 267 -27.00 -10.47 -5.08
C PHE A 267 -26.26 -10.48 -3.73
N LEU A 268 -26.99 -10.66 -2.63
CA LEU A 268 -26.40 -10.77 -1.30
C LEU A 268 -25.43 -11.96 -1.21
N ARG A 269 -25.77 -13.08 -1.84
CA ARG A 269 -24.88 -14.25 -1.96
C ARG A 269 -23.61 -13.93 -2.75
N PHE A 270 -23.72 -13.22 -3.88
CA PHE A 270 -22.55 -12.79 -4.64
C PHE A 270 -21.63 -11.92 -3.79
N LEU A 271 -22.17 -10.94 -3.07
CA LEU A 271 -21.38 -10.07 -2.19
C LEU A 271 -20.68 -10.87 -1.09
N LEU A 272 -21.40 -11.78 -0.42
CA LEU A 272 -20.86 -12.66 0.62
C LEU A 272 -19.69 -13.51 0.13
N LEU A 273 -19.80 -14.08 -1.07
CA LEU A 273 -18.75 -14.92 -1.66
C LEU A 273 -17.59 -14.10 -2.23
N ALA A 274 -17.86 -12.93 -2.81
CA ALA A 274 -16.84 -12.09 -3.42
C ALA A 274 -15.98 -11.36 -2.38
N HIS A 275 -16.56 -10.98 -1.23
CA HIS A 275 -15.90 -10.14 -0.24
C HIS A 275 -14.58 -10.71 0.29
N PRO A 276 -14.47 -12.01 0.67
CA PRO A 276 -13.21 -12.58 1.15
C PRO A 276 -12.11 -12.61 0.08
N TYR A 277 -12.42 -12.91 -1.18
CA TYR A 277 -11.44 -12.89 -2.27
C TYR A 277 -11.03 -11.46 -2.64
N ALA A 278 -11.97 -10.51 -2.63
CA ALA A 278 -11.68 -9.10 -2.82
C ALA A 278 -10.77 -8.56 -1.71
N THR A 279 -11.00 -9.00 -0.46
CA THR A 279 -10.13 -8.70 0.69
C THR A 279 -8.74 -9.28 0.52
N CYS A 280 -8.63 -10.55 0.06
CA CYS A 280 -7.33 -11.15 -0.26
C CYS A 280 -6.57 -10.34 -1.29
N LEU A 281 -7.24 -9.94 -2.38
CA LEU A 281 -6.63 -9.15 -3.44
C LEU A 281 -6.17 -7.77 -2.94
N ALA A 282 -6.93 -7.13 -2.06
CA ALA A 282 -6.50 -5.89 -1.40
C ALA A 282 -5.25 -6.11 -0.54
N TYR A 283 -5.17 -7.22 0.19
CA TYR A 283 -4.03 -7.55 1.06
C TYR A 283 -2.75 -7.88 0.28
N ILE A 284 -2.87 -8.45 -0.92
CA ILE A 284 -1.74 -8.69 -1.83
C ILE A 284 -0.98 -7.38 -2.15
N ASN A 285 -1.66 -6.24 -2.16
CA ASN A 285 -1.02 -4.93 -2.38
C ASN A 285 0.18 -4.69 -1.45
N SER A 286 0.07 -5.09 -0.18
CA SER A 286 1.13 -4.87 0.82
C SER A 286 2.39 -5.71 0.59
N CYS A 287 2.28 -6.86 -0.11
CA CYS A 287 3.47 -7.66 -0.46
C CYS A 287 3.99 -7.38 -1.87
N LEU A 288 3.21 -6.74 -2.76
CA LEU A 288 3.66 -6.38 -4.11
C LEU A 288 4.65 -5.20 -4.13
N ASN A 289 4.55 -4.25 -3.20
CA ASN A 289 5.37 -3.03 -3.16
C ASN A 289 6.89 -3.31 -3.27
N PRO A 290 7.51 -4.22 -2.47
CA PRO A 290 8.92 -4.58 -2.61
C PRO A 290 9.31 -5.10 -3.99
N PHE A 291 8.46 -5.90 -4.64
CA PHE A 291 8.73 -6.41 -5.99
C PHE A 291 8.71 -5.26 -7.00
N LEU A 292 7.75 -4.35 -6.89
CA LEU A 292 7.69 -3.18 -7.76
C LEU A 292 8.93 -2.30 -7.62
N TYR A 293 9.48 -2.15 -6.41
CA TYR A 293 10.77 -1.48 -6.22
C TYR A 293 11.93 -2.28 -6.83
N ALA A 294 11.93 -3.61 -6.69
CA ALA A 294 12.96 -4.47 -7.28
C ALA A 294 12.97 -4.43 -8.82
N PHE A 295 11.82 -4.30 -9.48
CA PHE A 295 11.75 -4.21 -10.93
C PHE A 295 12.05 -2.79 -11.44
N PHE A 296 11.50 -1.77 -10.80
CA PHE A 296 11.48 -0.42 -11.36
C PHE A 296 12.45 0.57 -10.68
N ASP A 297 12.91 0.35 -9.44
CA ASP A 297 13.90 1.21 -8.76
C ASP A 297 15.33 0.64 -8.80
N LEU A 298 16.13 1.11 -9.77
CA LEU A 298 17.54 0.73 -9.87
C LEU A 298 18.39 1.09 -8.62
N ARG A 299 18.01 2.10 -7.82
CA ARG A 299 18.73 2.41 -6.58
C ARG A 299 18.48 1.34 -5.54
N PHE A 300 17.23 0.93 -5.38
CA PHE A 300 16.86 -0.18 -4.51
C PHE A 300 17.57 -1.46 -4.93
N ARG A 301 17.55 -1.81 -6.23
CA ARG A 301 18.32 -2.95 -6.76
C ARG A 301 19.81 -2.87 -6.43
N SER A 302 20.45 -1.71 -6.64
CA SER A 302 21.87 -1.55 -6.33
C SER A 302 22.17 -1.68 -4.84
N GLN A 303 21.24 -1.31 -3.96
CA GLN A 303 21.37 -1.47 -2.52
C GLN A 303 21.20 -2.94 -2.13
N CYS A 304 20.21 -3.65 -2.69
CA CYS A 304 20.03 -5.09 -2.49
C CYS A 304 21.24 -5.90 -3.00
N LEU A 305 21.78 -5.60 -4.19
CA LEU A 305 22.99 -6.26 -4.70
C LEU A 305 24.24 -5.99 -3.84
N CYS A 306 24.32 -4.81 -3.22
CA CYS A 306 25.36 -4.50 -2.24
C CYS A 306 25.19 -5.34 -0.96
N LEU A 307 23.95 -5.60 -0.54
CA LEU A 307 23.64 -6.45 0.62
C LEU A 307 23.95 -7.92 0.38
N LEU A 308 23.70 -8.40 -0.84
CA LEU A 308 24.01 -9.77 -1.24
C LEU A 308 25.50 -9.98 -1.57
N ASN A 309 26.37 -8.97 -1.36
CA ASN A 309 27.78 -8.96 -1.77
C ASN A 309 28.03 -9.23 -3.28
N LEU A 310 26.98 -9.26 -4.11
CA LEU A 310 27.05 -9.54 -5.55
C LEU A 310 27.69 -8.41 -6.36
N LYS A 311 27.86 -7.22 -5.76
CA LYS A 311 28.55 -6.09 -6.43
C LYS A 311 30.03 -6.36 -6.70
N LYS A 312 30.67 -7.27 -5.96
CA LYS A 312 32.05 -7.72 -6.25
C LYS A 312 32.14 -8.61 -7.49
N SER A 313 31.05 -9.27 -7.90
CA SER A 313 31.05 -10.18 -9.06
C SER A 313 30.86 -9.48 -10.41
N LEU A 314 30.23 -8.30 -10.45
CA LEU A 314 29.98 -7.60 -11.72
C LEU A 314 31.16 -6.75 -12.21
N HIS A 315 32.18 -6.53 -11.37
CA HIS A 315 33.43 -5.85 -11.71
C HIS A 315 34.65 -6.79 -11.71
N ALA A 316 34.47 -8.08 -11.46
CA ALA A 316 35.54 -9.07 -11.48
C ALA A 316 35.51 -9.88 -12.79
N SER A 317 36.09 -9.31 -13.84
CA SER A 317 36.72 -10.06 -14.95
C SER A 317 37.80 -9.17 -15.58
N PRO A 318 38.88 -9.76 -16.09
CA PRO A 318 40.21 -9.57 -15.51
C PRO A 318 40.92 -8.35 -16.10
N ALA A 319 41.72 -7.71 -15.25
CA ALA A 319 42.87 -6.94 -15.70
C ALA A 319 43.83 -7.88 -16.44
N GLY A 320 43.64 -8.00 -17.75
CA GLY A 320 44.62 -8.57 -18.67
C GLY A 320 45.56 -7.45 -19.12
N SER A 321 46.75 -7.44 -18.50
CA SER A 321 48.02 -6.95 -19.04
C SER A 321 48.00 -6.18 -20.38
N LEU A 322 48.24 -4.87 -20.34
CA LEU A 322 49.17 -4.26 -21.29
C LEU A 322 49.96 -3.19 -20.53
N SER A 323 51.16 -3.61 -20.11
CA SER A 323 52.18 -2.73 -19.57
C SER A 323 52.61 -1.72 -20.63
N SER A 324 52.75 -0.47 -20.20
CA SER A 324 53.87 0.41 -20.53
C SER A 324 54.33 0.43 -22.00
N GLN A 325 53.87 1.42 -22.77
CA GLN A 325 54.73 2.18 -23.68
C GLN A 325 53.98 3.36 -24.32
N LYS A 326 54.71 4.49 -24.44
CA LYS A 326 54.41 5.74 -25.17
C LYS A 326 53.58 6.82 -24.48
N THR A 327 54.22 7.49 -23.53
CA THR A 327 54.13 8.95 -23.39
C THR A 327 55.52 9.54 -23.24
N GLU A 328 56.25 9.63 -24.34
CA GLU A 328 57.44 10.49 -24.48
C GLU A 328 57.42 11.07 -25.90
N ALA A 329 56.62 12.10 -26.10
CA ALA A 329 56.70 12.99 -27.25
C ALA A 329 55.89 14.26 -26.96
N GLN A 330 56.32 15.04 -25.97
CA GLN A 330 55.95 16.46 -25.83
C GLN A 330 56.79 17.13 -24.73
N SER A 331 58.07 17.38 -25.01
CA SER A 331 58.91 18.36 -24.28
C SER A 331 60.28 18.50 -24.93
N LEU A 332 60.39 19.30 -25.99
CA LEU A 332 61.59 20.04 -26.43
C LEU A 332 61.11 20.90 -27.60
N ALA A 333 60.58 22.10 -27.34
CA ALA A 333 61.33 23.34 -27.11
C ALA A 333 62.30 23.66 -28.26
N THR A 334 61.83 24.51 -29.16
CA THR A 334 62.53 25.73 -29.60
C THR A 334 64.03 25.62 -29.86
N LYS A 335 64.40 25.47 -31.13
CA LYS A 335 65.54 26.15 -31.80
C LYS A 335 65.60 25.75 -33.28
N VAL A 336 65.15 26.66 -34.14
CA VAL A 336 65.82 27.28 -35.31
C VAL A 336 64.74 27.98 -36.13
#